data_AF-A0A365TAN7-F1
#
_entry.id   AF-A0A365TAN7-F1
#
_cell.length_a   1.000
_cell.length_b   1.000
_cell.length_c   1.000
_cell.angle_alpha   90.00
_cell.angle_beta   90.00
_cell.angle_gamma   90.00
#
_symmetry.space_group_name_H-M   'P 1'
#
loop_
_entity.id
_entity.type
_entity.pdbx_description
1 polymer ?
#
loop_
_entity_poly.entity_id
_entity_poly.type
_entity_poly.pdbx_seq_one_letter_code
_entity_poly.pdbx_strand_id
1 'polypeptide(L)'
;MNGFNIILFGFWNTPENGSQEAMQEKHEAEAKAVLYDMAAQFSRAGALTDVQLHFGHPGTGEGELQDRIAAETNVDGVLIPKRLTRFSNILVPLRDDRKFDEIVDFICGFDRANIFVVELYHAAPNGTAIEAAKRMLTEAKQALLNRGFAENDLETTVEITDNVEAAIVDRAHNHNIVIVGETGELEIEDRFLGPIHNYIADKTNTPIIVI
;
A
#
# COMPACT_ATOMS: atom_id res chain seq x y z
N MET A 1 1.13 -0.62 -22.38
CA MET A 1 -0.03 0.06 -21.77
C MET A 1 0.46 0.56 -20.43
N ASN A 2 0.46 1.86 -20.18
CA ASN A 2 0.87 2.40 -18.89
C ASN A 2 -0.41 2.78 -18.13
N GLY A 3 -0.59 2.21 -16.94
CA GLY A 3 -1.76 2.46 -16.10
C GLY A 3 -2.11 1.23 -15.27
N PHE A 4 -2.76 1.46 -14.14
CA PHE A 4 -3.19 0.39 -13.24
C PHE A 4 -4.54 -0.19 -13.69
N ASN A 5 -4.69 -1.51 -13.54
CA ASN A 5 -6.00 -2.14 -13.54
C ASN A 5 -6.58 -2.01 -12.12
N ILE A 6 -7.77 -1.44 -12.00
CA ILE A 6 -8.34 -1.05 -10.72
C ILE A 6 -9.55 -1.94 -10.41
N ILE A 7 -9.50 -2.65 -9.30
CA ILE A 7 -10.65 -3.35 -8.75
C ILE A 7 -11.20 -2.49 -7.61
N LEU A 8 -12.43 -2.00 -7.74
CA LEU A 8 -13.13 -1.33 -6.66
C LEU A 8 -13.82 -2.37 -5.79
N PHE A 9 -13.24 -2.58 -4.63
CA PHE A 9 -13.76 -3.50 -3.63
C PHE A 9 -14.66 -2.75 -2.64
N GLY A 10 -15.95 -3.07 -2.65
CA GLY A 10 -16.91 -2.62 -1.66
C GLY A 10 -17.19 -3.69 -0.62
N PHE A 11 -17.19 -3.32 0.66
CA PHE A 11 -17.63 -4.18 1.75
C PHE A 11 -18.83 -3.57 2.47
N TRP A 12 -19.93 -4.30 2.53
CA TRP A 12 -21.10 -3.91 3.29
C TRP A 12 -21.20 -4.73 4.57
N ASN A 13 -21.09 -4.04 5.70
CA ASN A 13 -21.18 -4.66 7.01
C ASN A 13 -22.63 -5.10 7.30
N THR A 14 -22.82 -6.40 7.57
CA THR A 14 -24.11 -6.97 7.96
C THR A 14 -24.16 -7.18 9.48
N PRO A 15 -25.19 -6.69 10.18
CA PRO A 15 -25.28 -6.84 11.64
C PRO A 15 -25.28 -8.32 12.05
N GLU A 16 -24.65 -8.66 13.20
CA GLU A 16 -24.49 -10.03 13.72
C GLU A 16 -25.78 -10.85 13.80
N ASN A 17 -26.93 -10.19 14.00
CA ASN A 17 -28.23 -10.82 14.14
C ASN A 17 -29.10 -10.72 12.87
N GLY A 18 -28.54 -10.26 11.75
CA GLY A 18 -29.26 -10.06 10.48
C GLY A 18 -28.95 -11.13 9.44
N SER A 19 -29.93 -11.48 8.59
CA SER A 19 -29.67 -12.32 7.41
C SER A 19 -28.86 -11.52 6.38
N GLN A 20 -27.71 -12.06 5.98
CA GLN A 20 -26.87 -11.50 4.91
C GLN A 20 -27.66 -11.38 3.59
N GLU A 21 -28.45 -12.39 3.24
CA GLU A 21 -29.27 -12.41 2.02
C GLU A 21 -30.27 -11.24 2.00
N ALA A 22 -30.92 -10.97 3.14
CA ALA A 22 -31.87 -9.86 3.26
C ALA A 22 -31.18 -8.49 3.18
N MET A 23 -29.96 -8.36 3.70
CA MET A 23 -29.17 -7.13 3.58
C MET A 23 -28.69 -6.91 2.15
N GLN A 24 -28.25 -7.98 1.50
CA GLN A 24 -27.84 -7.96 0.10
C GLN A 24 -29.01 -7.53 -0.80
N GLU A 25 -30.16 -8.19 -0.72
CA GLU A 25 -31.34 -7.84 -1.53
C GLU A 25 -31.73 -6.35 -1.39
N LYS A 26 -31.62 -5.82 -0.16
CA LYS A 26 -32.00 -4.44 0.15
C LYS A 26 -30.97 -3.40 -0.30
N HIS A 27 -29.67 -3.69 -0.20
CA HIS A 27 -28.61 -2.68 -0.31
C HIS A 27 -27.67 -2.88 -1.50
N GLU A 28 -27.71 -4.03 -2.18
CA GLU A 28 -26.81 -4.34 -3.30
C GLU A 28 -26.91 -3.32 -4.44
N ALA A 29 -28.13 -2.93 -4.83
CA ALA A 29 -28.31 -1.97 -5.91
C ALA A 29 -27.73 -0.59 -5.60
N GLU A 30 -27.91 -0.11 -4.36
CA GLU A 30 -27.38 1.17 -3.89
C GLU A 30 -25.84 1.12 -3.80
N ALA A 31 -25.28 0.10 -3.16
CA ALA A 31 -23.84 -0.05 -3.01
C ALA A 31 -23.13 -0.21 -4.37
N LYS A 32 -23.70 -0.99 -5.30
CA LYS A 32 -23.18 -1.10 -6.67
C LYS A 32 -23.25 0.22 -7.41
N ALA A 33 -24.32 1.00 -7.26
CA ALA A 33 -24.43 2.30 -7.92
C ALA A 33 -23.29 3.25 -7.49
N VAL A 34 -22.95 3.28 -6.20
CA VAL A 34 -21.81 4.05 -5.68
C VAL A 34 -20.50 3.58 -6.29
N LEU A 35 -20.24 2.27 -6.29
CA LEU A 35 -19.02 1.70 -6.85
C LEU A 35 -18.90 1.93 -8.36
N TYR A 36 -20.01 1.84 -9.12
CA TYR A 36 -20.01 2.11 -10.55
C TYR A 36 -19.77 3.59 -10.87
N ASP A 37 -20.28 4.53 -10.08
CA ASP A 37 -19.98 5.94 -10.26
C ASP A 37 -18.49 6.23 -10.02
N MET A 38 -17.89 5.61 -9.00
CA MET A 38 -16.46 5.65 -8.76
C MET A 38 -15.67 4.99 -9.91
N ALA A 39 -16.07 3.80 -10.37
CA ALA A 39 -15.43 3.08 -11.47
C ALA A 39 -15.42 3.94 -12.73
N ALA A 40 -16.53 4.59 -13.04
CA ALA A 40 -16.67 5.44 -14.21
C ALA A 40 -15.68 6.63 -14.20
N GLN A 41 -15.27 7.12 -13.02
CA GLN A 41 -14.22 8.15 -12.92
C GLN A 41 -12.87 7.60 -13.38
N PHE A 42 -12.50 6.40 -12.94
CA PHE A 42 -11.26 5.74 -13.34
C PHE A 42 -11.28 5.31 -14.82
N SER A 43 -12.39 4.77 -15.33
CA SER A 43 -12.49 4.39 -16.75
C SER A 43 -12.39 5.61 -17.67
N ARG A 44 -12.97 6.75 -17.27
CA ARG A 44 -12.82 8.03 -18.01
C ARG A 44 -11.37 8.52 -18.03
N ALA A 45 -10.59 8.20 -17.02
CA ALA A 45 -9.16 8.46 -16.97
C ALA A 45 -8.31 7.41 -17.74
N GLY A 46 -8.94 6.38 -18.33
CA GLY A 46 -8.30 5.37 -19.18
C GLY A 46 -7.87 4.09 -18.46
N ALA A 47 -8.20 3.92 -17.16
CA ALA A 47 -7.92 2.68 -16.44
C ALA A 47 -8.94 1.59 -16.79
N LEU A 48 -8.51 0.33 -16.81
CA LEU A 48 -9.43 -0.81 -16.80
C LEU A 48 -9.97 -0.96 -15.37
N THR A 49 -11.28 -1.06 -15.23
CA THR A 49 -11.95 -1.02 -13.93
C THR A 49 -12.91 -2.20 -13.78
N ASP A 50 -12.83 -2.87 -12.64
CA ASP A 50 -13.79 -3.89 -12.20
C ASP A 50 -14.41 -3.51 -10.86
N VAL A 51 -15.59 -4.06 -10.54
CA VAL A 51 -16.33 -3.78 -9.32
C VAL A 51 -16.70 -5.09 -8.63
N GLN A 52 -16.29 -5.22 -7.37
CA GLN A 52 -16.61 -6.36 -6.52
C GLN A 52 -17.26 -5.87 -5.23
N LEU A 53 -18.43 -6.41 -4.87
CA LEU A 53 -19.17 -6.04 -3.67
C LEU A 53 -19.40 -7.27 -2.81
N HIS A 54 -18.94 -7.20 -1.56
CA HIS A 54 -19.04 -8.29 -0.59
C HIS A 54 -19.91 -7.86 0.59
N PHE A 55 -20.71 -8.79 1.08
CA PHE A 55 -21.51 -8.64 2.30
C PHE A 55 -20.96 -9.59 3.36
N GLY A 56 -20.85 -9.15 4.60
CA GLY A 56 -20.39 -10.00 5.68
C GLY A 56 -20.44 -9.34 7.04
N HIS A 57 -20.32 -10.16 8.08
CA HIS A 57 -20.32 -9.71 9.47
C HIS A 57 -19.08 -8.89 9.81
N PRO A 58 -19.17 -7.96 10.79
CA PRO A 58 -18.01 -7.29 11.33
C PRO A 58 -17.36 -8.22 12.36
N GLY A 59 -16.82 -9.32 11.88
CA GLY A 59 -15.57 -9.78 12.46
C GLY A 59 -14.50 -9.12 11.62
N THR A 60 -13.43 -8.63 12.26
CA THR A 60 -12.13 -8.43 11.62
C THR A 60 -11.93 -7.07 10.93
N GLY A 61 -10.88 -6.33 11.30
CA GLY A 61 -10.66 -4.91 10.93
C GLY A 61 -10.26 -4.69 9.45
N GLU A 62 -9.88 -3.46 9.10
CA GLU A 62 -9.42 -3.10 7.73
C GLU A 62 -8.33 -4.07 7.20
N GLY A 63 -7.46 -4.58 8.08
CA GLY A 63 -6.38 -5.52 7.72
C GLY A 63 -6.85 -6.92 7.30
N GLU A 64 -7.80 -7.54 7.99
CA GLU A 64 -8.29 -8.88 7.60
C GLU A 64 -9.19 -8.83 6.36
N LEU A 65 -9.84 -7.67 6.12
CA LEU A 65 -10.51 -7.42 4.85
C LEU A 65 -9.50 -7.38 3.70
N GLN A 66 -8.35 -6.73 3.90
CA GLN A 66 -7.25 -6.69 2.94
C GLN A 66 -6.69 -8.09 2.68
N ASP A 67 -6.40 -8.88 3.70
CA ASP A 67 -5.87 -10.24 3.54
C ASP A 67 -6.84 -11.11 2.72
N ARG A 68 -8.15 -10.96 2.98
CA ARG A 68 -9.18 -11.61 2.19
C ARG A 68 -9.21 -11.12 0.74
N ILE A 69 -9.10 -9.81 0.49
CA ILE A 69 -9.04 -9.25 -0.86
C ILE A 69 -7.84 -9.81 -1.61
N ALA A 70 -6.65 -9.78 -1.00
CA ALA A 70 -5.43 -10.30 -1.62
C ALA A 70 -5.49 -11.82 -1.87
N ALA A 71 -6.13 -12.58 -0.98
CA ALA A 71 -6.32 -14.02 -1.18
C ALA A 71 -7.37 -14.35 -2.26
N GLU A 72 -8.42 -13.54 -2.40
CA GLU A 72 -9.50 -13.76 -3.36
C GLU A 72 -9.23 -13.13 -4.73
N THR A 73 -8.33 -12.14 -4.79
CA THR A 73 -8.01 -11.39 -6.01
C THR A 73 -6.52 -11.44 -6.32
N ASN A 74 -6.16 -11.85 -7.54
CA ASN A 74 -4.77 -11.85 -8.00
C ASN A 74 -4.34 -10.42 -8.40
N VAL A 75 -4.21 -9.55 -7.39
CA VAL A 75 -3.81 -8.14 -7.54
C VAL A 75 -2.33 -7.96 -7.23
N ASP A 76 -1.70 -6.99 -7.89
CA ASP A 76 -0.30 -6.62 -7.65
C ASP A 76 -0.15 -5.70 -6.42
N GLY A 77 -1.25 -5.25 -5.83
CA GLY A 77 -1.25 -4.48 -4.59
C GLY A 77 -2.62 -4.04 -4.12
N VAL A 78 -2.73 -3.76 -2.82
CA VAL A 78 -3.96 -3.28 -2.17
C VAL A 78 -3.76 -1.86 -1.66
N LEU A 79 -4.63 -0.94 -2.09
CA LEU A 79 -4.67 0.43 -1.60
C LEU A 79 -5.57 0.52 -0.37
N ILE A 80 -5.02 0.96 0.76
CA ILE A 80 -5.76 1.44 1.93
C ILE A 80 -5.98 2.94 1.75
N PRO A 81 -7.19 3.36 1.34
CA PRO A 81 -7.44 4.75 0.98
C PRO A 81 -7.50 5.62 2.24
N LYS A 82 -6.75 6.73 2.21
CA LYS A 82 -6.95 7.88 3.11
C LYS A 82 -7.06 9.15 2.25
N ARG A 83 -7.20 10.33 2.86
CA ARG A 83 -7.28 11.58 2.11
C ARG A 83 -5.94 11.90 1.44
N LEU A 84 -5.90 11.81 0.11
CA LEU A 84 -4.78 12.27 -0.69
C LEU A 84 -4.98 13.75 -1.07
N THR A 85 -4.14 14.64 -0.56
CA THR A 85 -4.24 16.09 -0.85
C THR A 85 -3.39 16.50 -2.04
N ARG A 86 -2.26 15.82 -2.24
CA ARG A 86 -1.32 15.96 -3.35
C ARG A 86 -0.69 14.60 -3.60
N PHE A 87 -0.18 14.39 -4.81
CA PHE A 87 0.65 13.24 -5.12
C PHE A 87 1.98 13.81 -5.60
N SER A 88 2.95 13.88 -4.69
CA SER A 88 4.25 14.47 -5.01
C SER A 88 5.43 13.69 -4.48
N ASN A 89 5.30 13.06 -3.31
CA ASN A 89 6.34 12.22 -2.75
C ASN A 89 5.80 10.86 -2.28
N ILE A 90 6.64 9.84 -2.49
CA ILE A 90 6.36 8.45 -2.15
C ILE A 90 7.40 8.00 -1.13
N LEU A 91 6.94 7.47 0.00
CA LEU A 91 7.79 6.76 0.95
C LEU A 91 7.76 5.28 0.65
N VAL A 92 8.93 4.66 0.52
CA VAL A 92 9.10 3.21 0.35
C VAL A 92 9.98 2.68 1.48
N PRO A 93 9.39 2.30 2.63
CA PRO A 93 10.15 1.65 3.67
C PRO A 93 10.49 0.22 3.23
N LEU A 94 11.79 -0.10 3.21
CA LEU A 94 12.32 -1.39 2.83
C LEU A 94 12.91 -2.08 4.05
N ARG A 95 12.36 -3.25 4.40
CA ARG A 95 12.93 -4.14 5.43
C ARG A 95 14.02 -5.03 4.84
N ASP A 96 13.77 -5.54 3.64
CA ASP A 96 14.61 -6.45 2.87
C ASP A 96 14.32 -6.27 1.36
N ASP A 97 14.95 -7.10 0.53
CA ASP A 97 14.91 -7.06 -0.93
C ASP A 97 13.88 -8.02 -1.56
N ARG A 98 13.09 -8.76 -0.77
CA ARG A 98 12.25 -9.86 -1.31
C ARG A 98 11.12 -9.39 -2.21
N LYS A 99 10.51 -8.25 -1.89
CA LYS A 99 9.38 -7.64 -2.63
C LYS A 99 9.83 -6.52 -3.58
N PHE A 100 11.13 -6.41 -3.77
CA PHE A 100 11.72 -5.24 -4.38
C PHE A 100 11.32 -5.08 -5.86
N ASP A 101 11.37 -6.18 -6.61
CA ASP A 101 11.02 -6.16 -8.03
C ASP A 101 9.54 -5.80 -8.24
N GLU A 102 8.64 -6.34 -7.41
CA GLU A 102 7.22 -5.99 -7.47
C GLU A 102 6.98 -4.51 -7.11
N ILE A 103 7.65 -3.99 -6.07
CA ILE A 103 7.55 -2.58 -5.69
C ILE A 103 8.06 -1.67 -6.82
N VAL A 104 9.18 -2.01 -7.46
CA VAL A 104 9.71 -1.24 -8.60
C VAL A 104 8.75 -1.27 -9.78
N ASP A 105 8.24 -2.44 -10.14
CA ASP A 105 7.28 -2.59 -11.22
C ASP A 105 6.02 -1.77 -10.94
N PHE A 106 5.53 -1.80 -9.71
CA PHE A 106 4.39 -1.02 -9.27
C PHE A 106 4.65 0.49 -9.36
N ILE A 107 5.79 0.97 -8.85
CA ILE A 107 6.19 2.37 -8.91
C ILE A 107 6.33 2.86 -10.37
N CYS A 108 6.84 2.00 -11.25
CA CYS A 108 6.95 2.29 -12.69
C CYS A 108 5.58 2.40 -13.39
N GLY A 109 4.51 1.86 -12.79
CA GLY A 109 3.15 1.97 -13.29
C GLY A 109 2.56 3.38 -13.17
N PHE A 110 3.07 4.20 -12.24
CA PHE A 110 2.62 5.59 -12.09
C PHE A 110 3.13 6.50 -13.22
N ASP A 111 2.36 7.56 -13.48
CA ASP A 111 2.83 8.62 -14.35
C ASP A 111 3.95 9.41 -13.68
N ARG A 112 5.17 9.17 -14.17
CA ARG A 112 6.40 9.84 -13.73
C ARG A 112 6.33 11.37 -13.83
N ALA A 113 5.48 11.93 -14.70
CA ALA A 113 5.31 13.38 -14.76
C ALA A 113 4.64 13.97 -13.50
N ASN A 114 3.99 13.13 -12.69
CA ASN A 114 3.29 13.53 -11.46
C ASN A 114 4.01 13.11 -10.17
N ILE A 115 5.07 12.29 -10.25
CA ILE A 115 5.89 11.94 -9.08
C ILE A 115 7.09 12.90 -9.04
N PHE A 116 7.33 13.52 -7.90
CA PHE A 116 8.48 14.42 -7.73
C PHE A 116 9.63 13.73 -7.00
N VAL A 117 9.35 12.92 -5.97
CA VAL A 117 10.40 12.24 -5.19
C VAL A 117 9.93 10.86 -4.72
N VAL A 118 10.76 9.85 -4.92
CA VAL A 118 10.65 8.53 -4.28
C VAL A 118 11.76 8.43 -3.25
N GLU A 119 11.38 8.29 -1.99
CA GLU A 119 12.30 8.05 -0.90
C GLU A 119 12.32 6.56 -0.53
N LEU A 120 13.46 5.93 -0.75
CA LEU A 120 13.75 4.58 -0.26
C LEU A 120 14.31 4.67 1.16
N TYR A 121 13.61 4.08 2.13
CA TYR A 121 13.91 4.25 3.54
C TYR A 121 14.19 2.93 4.24
N HIS A 122 15.19 2.91 5.12
CA HIS A 122 15.43 1.79 6.02
C HIS A 122 15.68 2.30 7.44
N ALA A 123 14.96 1.74 8.41
CA ALA A 123 15.16 2.00 9.84
C ALA A 123 15.58 0.72 10.56
N ALA A 124 16.63 0.79 11.39
CA ALA A 124 17.14 -0.36 12.12
C ALA A 124 17.56 0.00 13.57
N PRO A 125 17.43 -0.93 14.53
CA PRO A 125 17.75 -0.70 15.94
C PRO A 125 19.24 -0.64 16.24
N ASN A 126 20.11 -1.13 15.35
CA ASN A 126 21.55 -1.12 15.58
C ASN A 126 22.34 -0.78 14.32
N GLY A 127 23.50 -0.15 14.53
CA GLY A 127 24.37 0.29 13.45
C GLY A 127 25.13 -0.85 12.76
N THR A 128 25.05 -2.07 13.28
CA THR A 128 25.82 -3.23 12.79
C THR A 128 25.45 -3.67 11.38
N ALA A 129 24.30 -3.23 10.87
CA ALA A 129 23.82 -3.54 9.52
C ALA A 129 23.76 -2.33 8.57
N ILE A 130 24.30 -1.16 8.93
CA ILE A 130 24.19 0.07 8.11
C ILE A 130 24.72 -0.13 6.70
N GLU A 131 25.88 -0.77 6.54
CA GLU A 131 26.48 -0.97 5.21
C GLU A 131 25.67 -1.97 4.37
N ALA A 132 25.00 -2.94 5.01
CA ALA A 132 24.07 -3.81 4.32
C ALA A 132 22.81 -3.05 3.88
N ALA A 133 22.24 -2.23 4.77
CA ALA A 133 21.09 -1.38 4.46
C ALA A 133 21.39 -0.39 3.33
N LYS A 134 22.53 0.31 3.38
CA LYS A 134 22.96 1.22 2.30
C LYS A 134 23.11 0.50 0.97
N ARG A 135 23.71 -0.70 0.98
CA ARG A 135 23.85 -1.50 -0.25
C ARG A 135 22.48 -1.88 -0.82
N MET A 136 21.57 -2.38 0.01
CA MET A 136 20.19 -2.68 -0.38
C MET A 136 19.49 -1.45 -0.98
N LEU A 137 19.54 -0.29 -0.31
CA LEU A 137 18.94 0.94 -0.83
C LEU A 137 19.62 1.44 -2.12
N THR A 138 20.92 1.20 -2.28
CA THR A 138 21.67 1.57 -3.50
C THR A 138 21.29 0.69 -4.67
N GLU A 139 21.19 -0.63 -4.46
CA GLU A 139 20.70 -1.59 -5.45
C GLU A 139 19.26 -1.22 -5.84
N ALA A 140 18.45 -0.86 -4.84
CA ALA A 140 17.08 -0.45 -5.06
C ALA A 140 16.95 0.82 -5.92
N LYS A 141 17.74 1.84 -5.58
CA LYS A 141 17.87 3.07 -6.36
C LYS A 141 18.33 2.76 -7.79
N GLN A 142 19.32 1.88 -7.95
CA GLN A 142 19.85 1.54 -9.27
C GLN A 142 18.82 0.86 -10.17
N ALA A 143 17.94 0.01 -9.63
CA ALA A 143 16.90 -0.59 -10.45
C ALA A 143 15.88 0.46 -10.94
N LEU A 144 15.48 1.41 -10.08
CA LEU A 144 14.62 2.53 -10.50
C LEU A 144 15.30 3.41 -11.56
N LEU A 145 16.59 3.71 -11.40
CA LEU A 145 17.38 4.41 -12.43
C LEU A 145 17.37 3.65 -13.77
N ASN A 146 17.56 2.33 -13.74
CA ASN A 146 17.53 1.50 -14.94
C ASN A 146 16.15 1.47 -15.61
N ARG A 147 15.07 1.69 -14.85
CA ARG A 147 13.70 1.88 -15.37
C ARG A 147 13.41 3.32 -15.84
N GLY A 148 14.39 4.22 -15.73
CA GLY A 148 14.33 5.58 -16.27
C GLY A 148 13.78 6.62 -15.31
N PHE A 149 13.89 6.42 -13.99
CA PHE A 149 13.75 7.49 -13.01
C PHE A 149 14.99 8.40 -13.04
N ALA A 150 14.81 9.70 -12.78
CA ALA A 150 15.94 10.62 -12.69
C ALA A 150 16.59 10.51 -11.30
N GLU A 151 17.91 10.70 -11.25
CA GLU A 151 18.64 10.61 -9.98
C GLU A 151 18.18 11.62 -8.93
N ASN A 152 17.74 12.80 -9.38
CA ASN A 152 17.22 13.86 -8.51
C ASN A 152 15.84 13.54 -7.91
N ASP A 153 15.12 12.57 -8.48
CA ASP A 153 13.80 12.15 -8.01
C ASP A 153 13.89 10.96 -7.05
N LEU A 154 15.12 10.48 -6.75
CA LEU A 154 15.36 9.29 -5.94
C LEU A 154 16.26 9.60 -4.73
N GLU A 155 15.67 9.47 -3.55
CA GLU A 155 16.35 9.65 -2.27
C GLU A 155 16.51 8.31 -1.54
N THR A 156 17.60 8.17 -0.80
CA THR A 156 17.86 6.98 0.03
C THR A 156 18.23 7.41 1.43
N THR A 157 17.50 6.92 2.43
CA THR A 157 17.79 7.24 3.84
C THR A 157 17.91 5.98 4.69
N VAL A 158 19.00 5.89 5.45
CA VAL A 158 19.19 4.90 6.51
C VAL A 158 19.14 5.61 7.86
N GLU A 159 18.25 5.17 8.75
CA GLU A 159 18.10 5.70 10.09
C GLU A 159 18.35 4.63 11.14
N ILE A 160 19.09 5.00 12.19
CA ILE A 160 19.32 4.14 13.35
C ILE A 160 18.40 4.64 14.46
N THR A 161 17.51 3.78 14.93
CA THR A 161 16.49 4.14 15.90
C THR A 161 16.08 2.95 16.74
N ASP A 162 15.93 3.16 18.04
CA ASP A 162 15.44 2.13 18.96
C ASP A 162 13.95 1.79 18.73
N ASN A 163 13.23 2.64 17.99
CA ASN A 163 11.83 2.44 17.62
C ASN A 163 11.64 2.63 16.11
N VAL A 164 11.86 1.54 15.37
CA VAL A 164 11.74 1.47 13.90
C VAL A 164 10.36 1.93 13.43
N GLU A 165 9.30 1.48 14.09
CA GLU A 165 7.94 1.79 13.67
C GLU A 165 7.59 3.26 13.82
N ALA A 166 7.96 3.86 14.96
CA ALA A 166 7.72 5.27 15.20
C ALA A 166 8.46 6.14 14.17
N ALA A 167 9.67 5.74 13.78
CA ALA A 167 10.43 6.45 12.76
C ALA A 167 9.78 6.35 11.36
N ILE A 168 9.28 5.16 10.99
CA ILE A 168 8.52 4.98 9.74
C ILE A 168 7.24 5.82 9.75
N VAL A 169 6.49 5.84 10.86
CA VAL A 169 5.26 6.65 11.01
C VAL A 169 5.55 8.14 10.92
N ASP A 170 6.59 8.63 11.60
CA ASP A 170 7.00 10.03 11.55
C ASP A 170 7.34 10.45 10.11
N ARG A 171 8.07 9.60 9.38
CA ARG A 171 8.32 9.82 7.95
C ARG A 171 7.06 9.76 7.10
N ALA A 172 6.17 8.81 7.35
CA ALA A 172 4.92 8.67 6.61
C ALA A 172 4.02 9.92 6.71
N HIS A 173 4.08 10.67 7.81
CA HIS A 173 3.37 11.96 7.95
C HIS A 173 3.87 13.04 6.98
N ASN A 174 5.14 12.95 6.57
CA ASN A 174 5.76 13.91 5.64
C ASN A 174 5.62 13.49 4.16
N HIS A 175 4.97 12.36 3.91
CA HIS A 175 4.77 11.80 2.58
C HIS A 175 3.30 11.74 2.19
N ASN A 176 3.05 11.76 0.89
CA ASN A 176 1.69 11.73 0.37
C ASN A 176 1.14 10.31 0.26
N ILE A 177 2.01 9.33 0.07
CA ILE A 177 1.65 7.93 -0.01
C ILE A 177 2.81 7.08 0.50
N VAL A 178 2.49 5.94 1.11
CA VAL A 178 3.47 4.92 1.49
C VAL A 178 3.24 3.68 0.64
N ILE A 179 4.30 3.11 0.07
CA ILE A 179 4.25 1.82 -0.64
C ILE A 179 5.12 0.85 0.16
N VAL A 180 4.52 -0.21 0.66
CA VAL A 180 5.21 -1.23 1.46
C VAL A 180 5.10 -2.59 0.79
N GLY A 181 6.17 -3.37 0.88
CA GLY A 181 6.11 -4.79 0.56
C GLY A 181 5.45 -5.55 1.71
N GLU A 182 4.54 -6.45 1.39
CA GLU A 182 4.00 -7.42 2.31
C GLU A 182 5.15 -8.32 2.80
N THR A 183 5.37 -8.28 4.10
CA THR A 183 6.21 -9.28 4.75
C THR A 183 5.35 -10.52 4.94
N GLY A 184 5.42 -11.47 4.01
CA GLY A 184 4.78 -12.78 4.19
C GLY A 184 5.16 -13.39 5.55
N GLU A 185 4.31 -14.28 6.06
CA GLU A 185 4.49 -15.03 7.31
C GLU A 185 5.88 -15.71 7.35
N LEU A 186 6.88 -15.00 7.83
CA LEU A 186 8.08 -15.60 8.36
C LEU A 186 8.07 -15.26 9.84
N GLU A 187 7.57 -16.24 10.58
CA GLU A 187 7.90 -16.55 11.97
C GLU A 187 9.39 -16.28 12.22
N ILE A 188 9.68 -15.09 12.73
CA ILE A 188 10.80 -14.92 13.64
C ILE A 188 10.20 -14.25 14.86
N GLU A 189 10.04 -15.06 15.90
CA GLU A 189 9.53 -14.74 17.25
C GLU A 189 10.28 -13.60 17.97
N ASP A 190 11.24 -12.94 17.33
CA ASP A 190 11.98 -11.85 17.94
C ASP A 190 11.68 -10.51 17.29
N ARG A 191 10.71 -9.86 17.96
CA ARG A 191 10.55 -8.42 18.14
C ARG A 191 9.75 -7.65 17.09
N PHE A 192 8.56 -7.31 17.58
CA PHE A 192 7.85 -6.04 17.47
C PHE A 192 6.97 -5.92 16.23
N LEU A 193 5.67 -6.11 16.52
CA LEU A 193 4.50 -5.48 15.92
C LEU A 193 3.99 -6.15 14.65
N GLY A 194 2.66 -6.02 14.47
CA GLY A 194 1.97 -6.58 13.31
C GLY A 194 2.51 -6.02 12.00
N PRO A 195 1.93 -6.39 10.86
CA PRO A 195 2.37 -5.87 9.58
C PRO A 195 2.51 -4.33 9.63
N ILE A 196 3.68 -3.79 9.25
CA ILE A 196 4.00 -2.35 9.41
C ILE A 196 2.93 -1.43 8.80
N HIS A 197 2.23 -1.88 7.76
CA HIS A 197 1.11 -1.15 7.18
C HIS A 197 -0.03 -0.91 8.16
N ASN A 198 -0.36 -1.84 9.05
CA ASN A 198 -1.40 -1.66 10.06
C ASN A 198 -1.01 -0.55 11.04
N TYR A 199 0.25 -0.53 11.47
CA TYR A 199 0.74 0.51 12.36
C TYR A 199 0.72 1.90 11.70
N ILE A 200 1.09 2.00 10.41
CA ILE A 200 0.99 3.25 9.66
C ILE A 200 -0.48 3.66 9.46
N ALA A 201 -1.37 2.72 9.13
CA ALA A 201 -2.78 2.96 8.87
C ALA A 201 -3.52 3.49 10.12
N ASP A 202 -3.15 2.99 11.30
CA ASP A 202 -3.73 3.38 12.58
C ASP A 202 -3.21 4.74 13.09
N LYS A 203 -1.97 5.10 12.75
CA LYS A 203 -1.28 6.28 13.29
C LYS A 203 -1.26 7.47 12.35
N THR A 204 -1.50 7.26 11.06
CA THR A 204 -1.41 8.30 10.04
C THR A 204 -2.71 8.43 9.24
N ASN A 205 -2.87 9.58 8.58
CA ASN A 205 -3.89 9.76 7.54
C ASN A 205 -3.29 9.61 6.13
N THR A 206 -2.14 8.96 6.02
CA THR A 206 -1.43 8.77 4.76
C THR A 206 -1.96 7.52 4.07
N PRO A 207 -2.37 7.60 2.79
CA PRO A 207 -2.72 6.41 2.01
C PRO A 207 -1.55 5.41 1.96
N ILE A 208 -1.88 4.12 2.00
CA ILE A 208 -0.87 3.05 1.99
C ILE A 208 -1.20 2.08 0.87
N ILE A 209 -0.19 1.64 0.13
CA ILE A 209 -0.28 0.56 -0.83
C ILE A 209 0.58 -0.59 -0.31
N VAL A 210 0.00 -1.78 -0.26
CA VAL A 210 0.69 -3.01 0.16
C VAL A 210 0.87 -3.91 -1.05
N ILE A 211 2.10 -4.39 -1.29
CA ILE A 211 2.54 -5.18 -2.46
C ILE A 211 2.96 -6.60 -2.08
#